data_AF-A0A3A8X7J1-F1
#
_entry.id   AF-A0A3A8X7J1-F1
#
_cell.length_a   1.000
_cell.length_b   1.000
_cell.length_c   1.000
_cell.angle_alpha   90.00
_cell.angle_beta   90.00
_cell.angle_gamma   90.00
#
_symmetry.space_group_name_H-M   'P 1'
#
loop_
_entity.id
_entity.type
_entity.pdbx_description
1 polymer ?
#
loop_
_entity_poly.entity_id
_entity_poly.type
_entity_poly.pdbx_seq_one_letter_code
_entity_poly.pdbx_strand_id
1 'polypeptide(L)' 'MRTSKDGKEFNQIAYQNDYKREKYDRMELLLPKGRKEILKKKAKAAGVSMSEYINSLLEKELG' A
#
# COMPACT_ATOMS: atom_id res chain seq x y z
N MET A 1 -30.42 7.60 -9.87
CA MET A 1 -29.65 6.97 -8.77
C MET A 1 -29.52 5.48 -9.07
N ARG A 2 -28.30 4.92 -9.12
CA ARG A 2 -28.09 3.48 -9.32
C ARG A 2 -28.04 2.81 -7.95
N THR A 3 -29.09 2.08 -7.59
CA THR A 3 -29.18 1.31 -6.34
C THR A 3 -28.95 -0.17 -6.64
N SER A 4 -27.99 -0.79 -5.97
CA SER A 4 -27.84 -2.26 -5.96
C SER A 4 -29.02 -2.91 -5.23
N LYS A 5 -29.42 -4.09 -5.70
CA LYS A 5 -30.73 -4.74 -5.51
C LYS A 5 -31.05 -5.27 -4.11
N ASP A 6 -30.20 -5.05 -3.11
CA ASP A 6 -30.25 -5.77 -1.82
C ASP A 6 -30.31 -4.89 -0.55
N GLY A 7 -30.48 -3.57 -0.67
CA GLY A 7 -30.71 -2.69 0.49
C GLY A 7 -29.54 -2.60 1.49
N LYS A 8 -28.41 -3.27 1.23
CA LYS A 8 -27.15 -3.07 1.96
C LYS A 8 -26.38 -1.97 1.26
N GLU A 9 -26.12 -0.87 1.98
CA GLU A 9 -25.21 0.16 1.52
C GLU A 9 -23.86 -0.48 1.19
N PHE A 10 -23.41 -0.32 -0.06
CA PHE A 10 -22.11 -0.81 -0.48
C PHE A 10 -21.03 -0.10 0.34
N ASN A 11 -20.49 -0.80 1.33
CA ASN A 11 -19.42 -0.27 2.16
C ASN A 11 -18.09 -0.43 1.43
N GLN A 12 -17.75 0.59 0.64
CA GLN A 12 -16.51 0.66 -0.12
C GLN A 12 -15.26 0.51 0.77
N ILE A 13 -15.31 0.97 2.02
CA ILE A 13 -14.20 0.87 2.98
C ILE A 13 -13.96 -0.58 3.38
N ALA A 14 -15.03 -1.31 3.70
CA ALA A 14 -14.96 -2.73 4.03
C ALA A 14 -14.38 -3.55 2.85
N TYR A 15 -14.89 -3.32 1.64
CA TYR A 15 -14.40 -3.98 0.44
C TYR A 15 -12.90 -3.73 0.19
N GLN A 16 -12.45 -2.47 0.31
CA GLN A 16 -11.02 -2.16 0.14
C GLN A 16 -10.13 -2.79 1.21
N ASN A 17 -10.61 -2.89 2.45
CA ASN A 17 -9.86 -3.50 3.53
C ASN A 17 -9.76 -5.02 3.38
N ASP A 18 -10.85 -5.69 2.98
CA ASP A 18 -10.86 -7.13 2.70
C ASP A 18 -9.93 -7.47 1.54
N TYR A 19 -10.02 -6.72 0.44
CA TYR A 19 -9.10 -6.87 -0.70
C TYR A 19 -7.63 -6.73 -0.28
N LYS A 20 -7.32 -5.72 0.54
CA LYS A 20 -5.95 -5.52 1.04
C LYS A 20 -5.47 -6.68 1.91
N ARG A 21 -6.35 -7.23 2.76
CA ARG A 21 -6.03 -8.35 3.65
C ARG A 21 -5.79 -9.65 2.88
N GLU A 22 -6.56 -9.92 1.83
CA GLU A 22 -6.43 -11.15 1.06
C GLU A 22 -5.24 -11.14 0.07
N LYS A 23 -4.85 -9.95 -0.41
CA LYS A 23 -3.86 -9.82 -1.49
C LYS A 23 -2.47 -9.38 -1.04
N TYR A 24 -2.32 -8.83 0.17
CA TYR A 24 -1.07 -8.24 0.62
C TYR A 24 -0.73 -8.63 2.05
N ASP A 25 0.51 -9.04 2.27
CA ASP A 25 1.07 -9.15 3.62
C ASP A 25 1.32 -7.75 4.19
N ARG A 26 0.75 -7.49 5.37
CA ARG A 26 0.93 -6.21 6.08
C ARG A 26 2.00 -6.37 7.15
N MET A 27 3.11 -5.64 6.99
CA MET A 27 4.16 -5.56 8.00
C MET A 27 4.30 -4.14 8.55
N GLU A 28 4.51 -4.02 9.86
CA GLU A 28 5.00 -2.79 10.46
C GLU A 28 6.53 -2.71 10.32
N LEU A 29 7.03 -1.55 9.91
CA LEU A 29 8.46 -1.32 9.68
C LEU A 29 8.96 -0.23 10.62
N LEU A 30 9.82 -0.61 11.57
CA LEU A 30 10.52 0.34 12.42
C LEU A 30 11.79 0.82 11.69
N LEU A 31 11.85 2.13 11.45
CA LEU A 31 12.97 2.77 10.80
C LEU A 31 13.65 3.76 11.76
N PRO A 32 14.99 3.90 11.70
CA PRO A 32 15.69 4.99 12.36
C PRO A 32 15.12 6.36 11.95
N LYS A 33 15.15 7.32 12.88
CA LYS A 33 14.69 8.69 12.62
C LYS A 33 15.38 9.28 11.37
N GLY A 34 14.61 9.96 10.53
CA GLY A 34 15.07 10.55 9.27
C GLY A 34 15.10 9.60 8.06
N ARG A 35 15.11 8.28 8.27
CA ARG A 35 15.20 7.31 7.15
C ARG A 35 13.96 7.29 6.26
N LYS A 36 12.78 7.54 6.84
CA LYS A 36 11.52 7.69 6.11
C LYS A 36 11.57 8.84 5.10
N GLU A 37 12.18 9.97 5.47
CA GLU A 37 12.31 11.11 4.56
C GLU A 37 13.26 10.82 3.40
N ILE A 38 14.35 10.11 3.68
CA ILE A 38 15.28 9.66 2.65
C ILE A 38 14.56 8.75 1.65
N LEU A 39 13.80 7.76 2.13
CA LEU A 39 13.02 6.87 1.27
C LEU A 39 11.99 7.65 0.43
N LYS A 40 11.31 8.62 1.03
CA LYS A 40 10.34 9.48 0.32
C LYS A 40 11.02 10.29 -0.79
N LYS A 41 12.20 10.85 -0.54
CA LYS A 41 12.98 11.56 -1.56
C LYS A 41 13.43 10.64 -2.70
N LYS A 42 13.92 9.44 -2.37
CA LYS A 42 14.34 8.45 -3.38
C LYS A 42 13.17 7.94 -4.22
N ALA A 43 12.03 7.63 -3.60
CA ALA A 43 10.82 7.23 -4.29
C ALA A 43 10.33 8.33 -5.24
N LYS A 44 10.30 9.59 -4.78
CA LYS A 44 9.96 10.75 -5.61
C LYS A 44 10.92 10.93 -6.79
N ALA A 45 12.22 10.75 -6.57
CA ALA A 45 13.22 10.82 -7.64
C ALA A 45 13.07 9.68 -8.67
N ALA A 46 12.62 8.50 -8.22
CA ALA A 46 12.29 7.38 -9.08
C ALA A 46 10.90 7.48 -9.73
N GLY A 47 10.09 8.49 -9.39
CA GLY A 47 8.74 8.68 -9.94
C GLY A 47 7.71 7.65 -9.46
N VAL A 48 8.01 6.88 -8.42
CA VAL A 48 7.15 5.81 -7.89
C VAL A 48 6.66 6.11 -6.48
N SER A 49 5.63 5.39 -6.01
CA SER A 49 5.21 5.50 -4.62
C SER A 49 6.29 4.96 -3.67
N MET A 50 6.26 5.39 -2.40
CA MET A 50 7.20 4.90 -1.39
C MET A 50 7.08 3.40 -1.16
N SER A 51 5.85 2.85 -1.24
CA SER A 51 5.60 1.42 -1.12
C SER A 51 6.17 0.64 -2.29
N GLU A 52 5.93 1.09 -3.53
CA GLU A 52 6.54 0.48 -4.72
C GLU A 52 8.06 0.54 -4.66
N TYR A 53 8.63 1.68 -4.24
CA TYR A 53 10.08 1.83 -4.09
C TYR A 53 10.67 0.81 -3.12
N ILE A 54 10.02 0.59 -1.97
CA ILE A 54 10.45 -0.41 -0.98
C ILE A 54 10.30 -1.82 -1.55
N ASN A 55 9.17 -2.14 -2.18
CA ASN A 55 8.93 -3.46 -2.77
C ASN A 55 9.95 -3.78 -3.86
N SER A 56 10.24 -2.85 -4.77
CA SER A 56 11.25 -3.07 -5.81
C SER A 56 12.67 -3.24 -5.25
N LEU A 57 12.97 -2.70 -4.07
CA LEU A 57 14.23 -2.99 -3.38
C LEU A 57 14.23 -4.40 -2.77
N LEU A 58 13.12 -4.81 -2.14
CA LEU A 58 12.96 -6.16 -1.60
C LEU A 58 13.02 -7.22 -2.69
N GLU A 59 12.35 -7.00 -3.82
CA GLU A 59 12.37 -7.90 -4.98
C GLU A 59 13.77 -8.06 -5.58
N LYS A 60 14.59 -7.00 -5.56
CA LYS A 60 15.99 -7.07 -6.02
C LYS A 60 16.89 -7.89 -5.10
N GLU A 61 16.60 -7.91 -3.80
CA GLU A 61 17.38 -8.67 -2.82
C GLU A 61 16.89 -10.12 -2.67
N LEU A 62 15.59 -10.36 -2.87
CA LEU A 62 14.98 -11.70 -2.87
C LEU A 62 15.14 -12.44 -4.20
N GLY A 63 15.49 -11.71 -5.27
CA GLY A 63 15.67 -12.20 -6.64
C GLY A 63 17.02 -12.86 -6.89
#